data_AF-A0A939PIC3-F1
#
_entry.id   AF-A0A939PIC3-F1
#
_cell.length_a   1.000
_cell.length_b   1.000
_cell.length_c   1.000
_cell.angle_alpha   90.00
_cell.angle_beta   90.00
_cell.angle_gamma   90.00
#
_symmetry.space_group_name_H-M   'P 1'
#
loop_
_entity.id
_entity.type
_entity.pdbx_description
1 polymer ?
#
loop_
_entity_poly.entity_id
_entity_poly.type
_entity_poly.pdbx_seq_one_letter_code
_entity_poly.pdbx_strand_id
1 'polypeptide(L)'
;MNVEHALRLLRDCAYRFWDDQGTDEIGALLAEARACYDAAEGADPATVAIGRSLIAAYELRLCTDVEHEVNSGWDYDMDGPPFNGVEEEDWDEVTGPAAERAAEAARAAIDADPEDPLVPIHLGHALSWLGDRDGAVAAYHEALRRDPGDDLAETCLEQLEAEVPHYQEPEPRSYAFVVLREESRISNSEWAESGHVFGTFGQVRAAADGMLGNSGDLTREDLDGFIKLELTVHRPGRDAIVVPDLVKHVPREPDGGPFRIEWADVRVDDISESVLALGRPVRIGNLLHF
;
A
#
# COMPACT_ATOMS: atom_id res chain seq x y z
N MET A 1 7.04 14.15 -10.99
CA MET A 1 5.91 14.22 -11.95
C MET A 1 5.53 12.87 -12.53
N ASN A 2 6.38 12.18 -13.32
CA ASN A 2 5.97 10.90 -13.92
C ASN A 2 5.73 9.79 -12.87
N VAL A 3 6.64 9.61 -11.91
CA VAL A 3 6.50 8.56 -10.86
C VAL A 3 5.33 8.81 -9.89
N GLU A 4 5.02 10.06 -9.56
CA GLU A 4 3.86 10.40 -8.72
C GLU A 4 2.55 10.19 -9.47
N HIS A 5 2.54 10.40 -10.80
CA HIS A 5 1.40 10.04 -11.62
C HIS A 5 1.21 8.53 -11.69
N ALA A 6 2.30 7.78 -11.89
CA ALA A 6 2.28 6.31 -11.86
C ALA A 6 1.72 5.80 -10.53
N LEU A 7 2.16 6.37 -9.40
CA LEU A 7 1.70 5.98 -8.08
C LEU A 7 0.20 6.23 -7.88
N ARG A 8 -0.34 7.35 -8.40
CA ARG A 8 -1.79 7.60 -8.39
C ARG A 8 -2.56 6.58 -9.24
N LEU A 9 -2.05 6.21 -10.40
CA LEU A 9 -2.68 5.18 -11.25
C LEU A 9 -2.69 3.83 -10.55
N LEU A 10 -1.60 3.47 -9.87
CA LEU A 10 -1.53 2.23 -9.09
C LEU A 10 -2.50 2.22 -7.91
N ARG A 11 -2.64 3.34 -7.21
CA ARG A 11 -3.67 3.50 -6.17
C ARG A 11 -5.07 3.30 -6.75
N ASP A 12 -5.34 3.87 -7.92
CA ASP A 12 -6.64 3.73 -8.59
C ASP A 12 -6.90 2.27 -9.02
N CYS A 13 -5.88 1.52 -9.48
CA CYS A 13 -5.99 0.08 -9.69
C CYS A 13 -6.34 -0.66 -8.39
N ALA A 14 -5.63 -0.33 -7.32
CA ALA A 14 -5.80 -0.95 -6.02
C ALA A 14 -7.27 -0.78 -5.53
N TYR A 15 -7.85 0.42 -5.64
CA TYR A 15 -9.25 0.64 -5.29
C TYR A 15 -10.25 -0.13 -6.15
N ARG A 16 -9.96 -0.28 -7.45
CA ARG A 16 -10.84 -1.02 -8.37
C ARG A 16 -10.84 -2.52 -8.10
N PHE A 17 -9.70 -3.06 -7.69
CA PHE A 17 -9.61 -4.44 -7.19
C PHE A 17 -10.46 -4.63 -5.93
N TRP A 18 -10.42 -3.66 -5.01
CA TRP A 18 -11.17 -3.75 -3.75
C TRP A 18 -12.69 -3.60 -3.91
N ASP A 19 -13.15 -2.58 -4.64
CA ASP A 19 -14.59 -2.30 -4.81
C ASP A 19 -15.24 -3.15 -5.92
N ASP A 20 -14.45 -3.93 -6.66
CA ASP A 20 -14.88 -4.71 -7.84
C ASP A 20 -15.64 -3.85 -8.86
N GLN A 21 -15.23 -2.58 -8.99
CA GLN A 21 -15.82 -1.60 -9.91
C GLN A 21 -14.79 -1.15 -10.95
N GLY A 22 -15.17 -1.24 -12.24
CA GLY A 22 -14.33 -0.79 -13.35
C GLY A 22 -13.01 -1.56 -13.47
N THR A 23 -13.05 -2.87 -13.18
CA THR A 23 -11.90 -3.79 -13.29
C THR A 23 -11.41 -3.94 -14.73
N ASP A 24 -12.27 -3.69 -15.72
CA ASP A 24 -11.93 -3.65 -17.15
C ASP A 24 -10.96 -2.52 -17.54
N GLU A 25 -10.88 -1.46 -16.73
CA GLU A 25 -9.95 -0.35 -16.95
C GLU A 25 -8.55 -0.59 -16.36
N ILE A 26 -8.40 -1.57 -15.46
CA ILE A 26 -7.13 -1.82 -14.73
C ILE A 26 -5.98 -2.06 -15.69
N GLY A 27 -6.17 -2.88 -16.73
CA GLY A 27 -5.10 -3.15 -17.71
C GLY A 27 -4.57 -1.89 -18.41
N ALA A 28 -5.44 -0.91 -18.70
CA ALA A 28 -5.03 0.36 -19.30
C ALA A 28 -4.27 1.24 -18.29
N LEU A 29 -4.73 1.29 -17.05
CA LEU A 29 -4.08 2.04 -15.97
C LEU A 29 -2.67 1.48 -15.67
N LEU A 30 -2.51 0.15 -15.64
CA LEU A 30 -1.22 -0.51 -15.45
C LEU A 30 -0.24 -0.21 -16.59
N ALA A 31 -0.71 -0.23 -17.83
CA ALA A 31 0.10 0.13 -19.00
C ALA A 31 0.58 1.60 -18.95
N GLU A 32 -0.28 2.52 -18.53
CA GLU A 32 0.06 3.93 -18.36
C GLU A 32 1.04 4.15 -17.19
N ALA A 33 0.82 3.48 -16.05
CA ALA A 33 1.73 3.53 -14.91
C ALA A 33 3.12 3.02 -15.29
N ARG A 34 3.19 1.91 -16.06
CA ARG A 34 4.44 1.36 -16.58
C ARG A 34 5.17 2.37 -17.46
N ALA A 35 4.48 2.99 -18.41
CA ALA A 35 5.06 4.01 -19.27
C ALA A 35 5.59 5.22 -18.47
N CYS A 36 4.90 5.60 -17.39
CA CYS A 36 5.34 6.67 -16.50
C CYS A 36 6.64 6.31 -15.76
N TYR A 37 6.76 5.11 -15.20
CA TYR A 37 8.00 4.66 -14.56
C TYR A 37 9.15 4.50 -15.57
N ASP A 38 8.88 3.98 -16.76
CA ASP A 38 9.88 3.79 -17.81
C ASP A 38 10.45 5.12 -18.34
N ALA A 39 9.62 6.16 -18.40
CA ALA A 39 10.01 7.51 -18.83
C ALA A 39 10.53 8.40 -17.68
N ALA A 40 10.68 7.88 -16.46
CA ALA A 40 11.05 8.66 -15.28
C ALA A 40 12.58 8.90 -15.19
N GLU A 41 13.13 9.72 -16.09
CA GLU A 41 14.54 10.10 -16.04
C GLU A 41 14.91 10.77 -14.71
N GLY A 42 15.94 10.25 -14.04
CA GLY A 42 16.43 10.78 -12.76
C GLY A 42 15.61 10.42 -11.53
N ALA A 43 14.58 9.57 -11.66
CA ALA A 43 13.92 8.97 -10.52
C ALA A 43 14.84 7.99 -9.79
N ASP A 44 14.57 7.77 -8.51
CA ASP A 44 15.28 6.77 -7.71
C ASP A 44 15.12 5.37 -8.34
N PRO A 45 16.22 4.65 -8.61
CA PRO A 45 16.16 3.34 -9.26
C PRO A 45 15.33 2.31 -8.48
N ALA A 46 15.39 2.36 -7.14
CA ALA A 46 14.60 1.45 -6.32
C ALA A 46 13.12 1.79 -6.42
N THR A 47 12.73 3.08 -6.36
CA THR A 47 11.33 3.48 -6.61
C THR A 47 10.79 2.96 -7.94
N VAL A 48 11.58 3.07 -9.02
CA VAL A 48 11.16 2.55 -10.33
C VAL A 48 11.04 1.03 -10.32
N ALA A 49 12.00 0.32 -9.70
CA ALA A 49 11.97 -1.13 -9.61
C ALA A 49 10.76 -1.64 -8.81
N ILE A 50 10.48 -1.04 -7.66
CA ILE A 50 9.33 -1.38 -6.82
C ILE A 50 8.02 -1.08 -7.53
N GLY A 51 7.89 0.09 -8.17
CA GLY A 51 6.72 0.42 -8.97
C GLY A 51 6.46 -0.61 -10.07
N ARG A 52 7.51 -1.05 -10.79
CA ARG A 52 7.41 -2.10 -11.81
C ARG A 52 7.04 -3.47 -11.22
N SER A 53 7.54 -3.79 -10.03
CA SER A 53 7.19 -5.02 -9.31
C SER A 53 5.70 -5.03 -8.93
N LEU A 54 5.17 -3.90 -8.41
CA LEU A 54 3.75 -3.77 -8.09
C LEU A 54 2.87 -3.86 -9.34
N ILE A 55 3.27 -3.24 -10.46
CA ILE A 55 2.56 -3.38 -11.74
C ILE A 55 2.50 -4.86 -12.15
N ALA A 56 3.62 -5.58 -12.09
CA ALA A 56 3.66 -6.98 -12.49
C ALA A 56 2.83 -7.88 -11.54
N ALA A 57 2.79 -7.58 -10.24
CA ALA A 57 1.92 -8.26 -9.28
C ALA A 57 0.43 -8.02 -9.59
N TYR A 58 0.04 -6.79 -9.94
CA TYR A 58 -1.32 -6.46 -10.35
C TYR A 58 -1.71 -7.06 -11.70
N GLU A 59 -0.77 -7.17 -12.66
CA GLU A 59 -1.00 -7.90 -13.91
C GLU A 59 -1.25 -9.39 -13.65
N LEU A 60 -0.46 -10.02 -12.78
CA LEU A 60 -0.68 -11.41 -12.36
C LEU A 60 -2.07 -11.57 -11.72
N ARG A 61 -2.41 -10.71 -10.75
CA ARG A 61 -3.74 -10.72 -10.11
C ARG A 61 -4.86 -10.60 -11.12
N LEU A 62 -4.77 -9.64 -12.06
CA LEU A 62 -5.80 -9.43 -13.08
C LEU A 62 -6.00 -10.66 -13.96
N CYS A 63 -4.92 -11.35 -14.35
CA CYS A 63 -5.01 -12.60 -15.11
C CYS A 63 -5.75 -13.68 -14.29
N THR A 64 -5.39 -13.84 -13.01
CA THR A 64 -6.03 -14.84 -12.14
C THR A 64 -7.50 -14.52 -11.84
N ASP A 65 -7.85 -13.28 -11.54
CA ASP A 65 -9.25 -12.88 -11.27
C ASP A 65 -10.15 -13.17 -12.50
N VAL A 66 -9.63 -12.95 -13.72
CA VAL A 66 -10.35 -13.25 -14.98
C VAL A 66 -10.51 -14.75 -15.20
N GLU A 67 -9.47 -15.55 -14.97
CA GLU A 67 -9.50 -16.99 -15.28
C GLU A 67 -10.32 -17.80 -14.26
N HIS A 68 -10.25 -17.45 -12.98
CA HIS A 68 -10.82 -18.27 -11.92
C HIS A 68 -12.17 -17.77 -11.38
N GLU A 69 -12.72 -16.68 -11.93
CA GLU A 69 -13.91 -15.98 -11.41
C GLU A 69 -13.81 -15.73 -9.88
N VAL A 70 -12.59 -15.63 -9.35
CA VAL A 70 -12.35 -15.43 -7.92
C VAL A 70 -12.70 -13.97 -7.66
N ASN A 71 -13.84 -13.75 -7.01
CA ASN A 71 -14.18 -12.43 -6.47
C ASN A 71 -13.25 -12.15 -5.28
N SER A 72 -12.00 -11.81 -5.58
CA SER A 72 -10.96 -11.54 -4.58
C SER A 72 -11.18 -10.21 -3.84
N GLY A 73 -12.16 -9.39 -4.24
CA GLY A 73 -12.34 -8.03 -3.73
C GLY A 73 -12.81 -7.94 -2.28
N TRP A 74 -13.64 -8.88 -1.81
CA TRP A 74 -14.21 -8.83 -0.45
C TRP A 74 -13.47 -9.68 0.58
N ASP A 75 -12.82 -10.75 0.15
CA ASP A 75 -12.17 -11.73 1.03
C ASP A 75 -10.65 -11.52 1.15
N TYR A 76 -10.05 -10.70 0.27
CA TYR A 76 -8.62 -10.42 0.24
C TYR A 76 -8.37 -8.92 0.02
N ASP A 77 -7.39 -8.36 0.73
CA ASP A 77 -7.04 -6.94 0.64
C ASP A 77 -6.50 -6.55 -0.77
N MET A 78 -5.88 -5.37 -0.88
CA MET A 78 -5.37 -4.77 -2.11
C MET A 78 -4.40 -5.67 -2.92
N ASP A 79 -3.89 -6.75 -2.33
CA ASP A 79 -2.84 -7.61 -2.88
C ASP A 79 -3.33 -8.97 -3.42
N GLY A 80 -4.55 -9.41 -3.10
CA GLY A 80 -5.15 -10.67 -3.58
C GLY A 80 -4.79 -11.92 -2.76
N PRO A 81 -5.42 -13.08 -3.04
CA PRO A 81 -5.14 -14.35 -2.35
C PRO A 81 -3.80 -14.98 -2.78
N PRO A 82 -3.24 -15.92 -2.00
CA PRO A 82 -2.22 -16.82 -2.53
C PRO A 82 -2.84 -17.77 -3.56
N PHE A 83 -2.04 -18.11 -4.58
CA PHE A 83 -2.48 -18.78 -5.80
C PHE A 83 -2.23 -20.29 -5.79
N ASN A 84 -2.20 -20.92 -4.61
CA ASN A 84 -1.70 -22.29 -4.44
C ASN A 84 -2.41 -23.32 -5.33
N GLY A 85 -1.69 -23.90 -6.29
CA GLY A 85 -2.19 -24.97 -7.16
C GLY A 85 -3.12 -24.51 -8.28
N VAL A 86 -3.21 -23.20 -8.52
CA VAL A 86 -4.05 -22.64 -9.59
C VAL A 86 -3.38 -22.70 -10.96
N GLU A 87 -2.08 -23.04 -11.04
CA GLU A 87 -1.37 -23.18 -12.32
C GLU A 87 -1.98 -24.25 -13.24
N GLU A 88 -2.71 -25.22 -12.67
CA GLU A 88 -3.35 -26.29 -13.42
C GLU A 88 -4.56 -25.80 -14.26
N GLU A 89 -5.03 -24.57 -14.03
CA GLU A 89 -6.21 -24.00 -14.70
C GLU A 89 -5.87 -22.81 -15.63
N ASP A 90 -4.58 -22.59 -15.99
CA ASP A 90 -4.14 -21.59 -16.97
C ASP A 90 -4.48 -22.04 -18.41
N TRP A 91 -5.78 -22.09 -18.73
CA TRP A 91 -6.28 -22.60 -20.01
C TRP A 91 -5.86 -21.75 -21.22
N ASP A 92 -5.66 -20.44 -21.01
CA ASP A 92 -5.28 -19.50 -22.05
C ASP A 92 -3.76 -19.30 -22.16
N GLU A 93 -2.97 -19.95 -21.29
CA GLU A 93 -1.51 -19.89 -21.20
C GLU A 93 -0.98 -18.45 -20.99
N VAL A 94 -1.76 -17.59 -20.31
CA VAL A 94 -1.46 -16.17 -20.10
C VAL A 94 -0.92 -15.89 -18.70
N THR A 95 -1.34 -16.68 -17.71
CA THR A 95 -1.06 -16.39 -16.30
C THR A 95 0.36 -16.84 -15.92
N GLY A 96 0.87 -17.92 -16.49
CA GLY A 96 2.26 -18.36 -16.29
C GLY A 96 3.31 -17.34 -16.69
N PRO A 97 3.25 -16.82 -17.93
CA PRO A 97 4.13 -15.72 -18.32
C PRO A 97 3.97 -14.47 -17.44
N ALA A 98 2.79 -14.19 -16.90
CA ALA A 98 2.59 -13.08 -15.97
C ALA A 98 3.27 -13.33 -14.62
N ALA A 99 3.17 -14.54 -14.08
CA ALA A 99 3.82 -14.94 -12.84
C ALA A 99 5.36 -14.92 -12.96
N GLU A 100 5.92 -15.40 -14.08
CA GLU A 100 7.35 -15.28 -14.35
C GLU A 100 7.82 -13.82 -14.36
N ARG A 101 7.09 -12.94 -15.06
CA ARG A 101 7.39 -11.50 -15.07
C ARG A 101 7.29 -10.87 -13.68
N ALA A 102 6.30 -11.26 -12.88
CA ALA A 102 6.15 -10.78 -11.51
C ALA A 102 7.33 -11.20 -10.63
N ALA A 103 7.75 -12.46 -10.71
CA ALA A 103 8.91 -12.97 -9.97
C ALA A 103 10.22 -12.28 -10.39
N GLU A 104 10.43 -12.06 -11.70
CA GLU A 104 11.60 -11.32 -12.20
C GLU A 104 11.62 -9.87 -11.73
N ALA A 105 10.49 -9.17 -11.83
CA ALA A 105 10.37 -7.79 -11.39
C ALA A 105 10.57 -7.64 -9.88
N ALA A 106 10.03 -8.58 -9.09
CA ALA A 106 10.22 -8.62 -7.65
C ALA A 106 11.69 -8.87 -7.26
N ARG A 107 12.39 -9.80 -7.93
CA ARG A 107 13.83 -10.00 -7.69
C ARG A 107 14.65 -8.75 -8.01
N ALA A 108 14.37 -8.09 -9.13
CA ALA A 108 15.04 -6.84 -9.49
C ALA A 108 14.76 -5.71 -8.49
N ALA A 109 13.56 -5.66 -7.91
CA ALA A 109 13.18 -4.72 -6.87
C ALA A 109 13.87 -5.02 -5.53
N ILE A 110 14.01 -6.28 -5.13
CA ILE A 110 14.81 -6.69 -3.96
C ILE A 110 16.28 -6.32 -4.14
N ASP A 111 16.83 -6.52 -5.34
CA ASP A 111 18.22 -6.13 -5.63
C ASP A 111 18.43 -4.61 -5.54
N ALA A 112 17.40 -3.81 -5.87
CA ALA A 112 17.44 -2.37 -5.81
C ALA A 112 17.24 -1.82 -4.39
N ASP A 113 16.38 -2.46 -3.59
CA ASP A 113 16.18 -2.17 -2.17
C ASP A 113 15.90 -3.46 -1.37
N PRO A 114 16.95 -4.01 -0.73
CA PRO A 114 16.83 -5.23 0.07
C PRO A 114 16.03 -5.07 1.37
N GLU A 115 15.69 -3.85 1.80
CA GLU A 115 15.00 -3.59 3.07
C GLU A 115 13.48 -3.40 2.87
N ASP A 116 12.99 -3.40 1.63
CA ASP A 116 11.59 -3.06 1.34
C ASP A 116 10.62 -4.20 1.71
N PRO A 117 9.60 -3.96 2.56
CA PRO A 117 8.70 -5.03 3.01
C PRO A 117 7.64 -5.44 1.98
N LEU A 118 7.37 -4.63 0.96
CA LEU A 118 6.33 -4.92 -0.04
C LEU A 118 6.78 -6.00 -1.03
N VAL A 119 8.02 -5.92 -1.49
CA VAL A 119 8.50 -6.77 -2.61
C VAL A 119 8.51 -8.26 -2.30
N PRO A 120 8.87 -8.73 -1.09
CA PRO A 120 8.76 -10.14 -0.76
C PRO A 120 7.33 -10.69 -0.89
N ILE A 121 6.29 -9.89 -0.67
CA ILE A 121 4.89 -10.29 -0.94
C ILE A 121 4.68 -10.57 -2.43
N HIS A 122 5.10 -9.65 -3.30
CA HIS A 122 4.98 -9.85 -4.76
C HIS A 122 5.70 -11.11 -5.23
N LEU A 123 6.90 -11.37 -4.67
CA LEU A 123 7.65 -12.58 -4.98
C LEU A 123 6.93 -13.82 -4.45
N GLY A 124 6.38 -13.77 -3.24
CA GLY A 124 5.59 -14.85 -2.64
C GLY A 124 4.38 -15.22 -3.48
N HIS A 125 3.60 -14.23 -3.94
CA HIS A 125 2.44 -14.46 -4.81
C HIS A 125 2.87 -15.09 -6.14
N ALA A 126 3.90 -14.53 -6.79
CA ALA A 126 4.39 -15.06 -8.06
C ALA A 126 4.91 -16.50 -7.95
N LEU A 127 5.66 -16.83 -6.89
CA LEU A 127 6.20 -18.17 -6.67
C LEU A 127 5.11 -19.18 -6.25
N SER A 128 4.14 -18.73 -5.45
CA SER A 128 2.96 -19.51 -5.08
C SER A 128 2.18 -19.92 -6.33
N TRP A 129 1.97 -18.97 -7.26
CA TRP A 129 1.34 -19.25 -8.55
C TRP A 129 2.19 -20.23 -9.38
N LEU A 130 3.51 -20.05 -9.43
CA LEU A 130 4.41 -20.93 -10.20
C LEU A 130 4.57 -22.34 -9.61
N GLY A 131 3.84 -22.68 -8.53
CA GLY A 131 3.96 -23.96 -7.81
C GLY A 131 5.26 -24.10 -7.02
N ASP A 132 6.11 -23.07 -6.94
CA ASP A 132 7.32 -23.04 -6.11
C ASP A 132 6.97 -22.68 -4.67
N ARG A 133 6.34 -23.63 -3.99
CA ARG A 133 5.91 -23.51 -2.60
C ARG A 133 7.05 -23.12 -1.65
N ASP A 134 8.21 -23.76 -1.76
CA ASP A 134 9.33 -23.50 -0.85
C ASP A 134 9.87 -22.08 -1.05
N GLY A 135 9.95 -21.62 -2.30
CA GLY A 135 10.30 -20.24 -2.63
C GLY A 135 9.27 -19.23 -2.12
N ALA A 136 7.98 -19.52 -2.25
CA ALA A 136 6.90 -18.67 -1.75
C ALA A 136 6.95 -18.51 -0.22
N VAL A 137 7.10 -19.62 0.51
CA VAL A 137 7.24 -19.63 1.97
C VAL A 137 8.44 -18.78 2.40
N ALA A 138 9.59 -18.94 1.73
CA ALA A 138 10.77 -18.13 2.02
C ALA A 138 10.53 -16.63 1.80
N ALA A 139 9.79 -16.25 0.76
CA ALA A 139 9.45 -14.86 0.48
C ALA A 139 8.50 -14.26 1.52
N TYR A 140 7.47 -14.98 1.98
CA TYR A 140 6.57 -14.49 3.04
C TYR A 140 7.25 -14.41 4.41
N HIS A 141 8.15 -15.36 4.74
CA HIS A 141 8.99 -15.20 5.93
C HIS A 141 9.84 -13.94 5.90
N GLU A 142 10.35 -13.59 4.72
CA GLU A 142 11.13 -12.37 4.52
C GLU A 142 10.26 -11.12 4.67
N ALA A 143 9.01 -11.15 4.19
CA ALA A 143 8.04 -10.08 4.44
C ALA A 143 7.83 -9.86 5.96
N LEU A 144 7.51 -10.92 6.71
CA LEU A 144 7.30 -10.85 8.17
C LEU A 144 8.56 -10.46 8.94
N ARG A 145 9.73 -10.84 8.43
CA ARG A 145 11.00 -10.42 9.03
C ARG A 145 11.17 -8.91 8.96
N ARG A 146 10.79 -8.31 7.82
CA ARG A 146 10.88 -6.86 7.57
C ARG A 146 9.74 -6.10 8.26
N ASP A 147 8.53 -6.63 8.23
CA ASP A 147 7.35 -6.09 8.90
C ASP A 147 6.55 -7.20 9.62
N PRO A 148 6.75 -7.38 10.93
CA PRO A 148 6.09 -8.43 11.70
C PRO A 148 4.57 -8.28 11.83
N GLY A 149 4.00 -7.13 11.45
CA GLY A 149 2.57 -6.87 11.50
C GLY A 149 1.84 -7.16 10.18
N ASP A 150 2.48 -7.83 9.23
CA ASP A 150 1.92 -8.10 7.90
C ASP A 150 0.96 -9.30 7.93
N ASP A 151 -0.31 -9.03 8.25
CA ASP A 151 -1.37 -10.04 8.36
C ASP A 151 -1.57 -10.84 7.05
N LEU A 152 -1.27 -10.25 5.89
CA LEU A 152 -1.35 -10.95 4.61
C LEU A 152 -0.25 -12.01 4.51
N ALA A 153 0.97 -11.68 4.91
CA ALA A 153 2.07 -12.64 4.89
C ALA A 153 1.81 -13.81 5.85
N GLU A 154 1.24 -13.54 7.03
CA GLU A 154 0.79 -14.59 7.95
C GLU A 154 -0.28 -15.47 7.30
N THR A 155 -1.32 -14.85 6.72
CA THR A 155 -2.40 -15.57 6.02
C THR A 155 -1.87 -16.44 4.89
N CYS A 156 -0.97 -15.92 4.06
CA CYS A 156 -0.37 -16.67 2.96
C CYS A 156 0.45 -17.87 3.47
N LEU A 157 1.19 -17.73 4.57
CA LEU A 157 1.93 -18.84 5.20
C LEU A 157 0.99 -19.90 5.77
N GLU A 158 -0.10 -19.49 6.42
CA GLU A 158 -1.10 -20.42 6.96
C GLU A 158 -1.79 -21.22 5.84
N GLN A 159 -2.17 -20.56 4.75
CA GLN A 159 -2.75 -21.22 3.58
C GLN A 159 -1.74 -22.13 2.87
N LEU A 160 -0.46 -21.78 2.95
CA LEU A 160 0.65 -22.64 2.58
C LEU A 160 1.03 -23.64 3.67
N GLU A 161 0.21 -23.87 4.71
CA GLU A 161 0.48 -24.81 5.82
C GLU A 161 1.94 -24.73 6.36
N ALA A 162 2.51 -23.53 6.38
CA ALA A 162 3.88 -23.25 6.81
C ALA A 162 3.90 -22.69 8.24
N GLU A 163 5.07 -22.67 8.87
CA GLU A 163 5.25 -22.06 10.19
C GLU A 163 5.11 -20.54 10.09
N VAL A 164 4.35 -19.89 10.98
CA VAL A 164 4.30 -18.41 11.03
C VAL A 164 5.36 -17.93 12.04
N PRO A 165 6.46 -17.30 11.60
CA PRO A 165 7.47 -16.79 12.51
C PRO A 165 6.96 -15.55 13.26
N HIS A 166 7.19 -15.50 14.58
CA HIS A 166 6.84 -14.34 15.39
C HIS A 166 8.08 -13.47 15.65
N TYR A 167 8.21 -12.40 14.86
CA TYR A 167 9.23 -11.37 15.06
C TYR A 167 8.71 -10.29 16.02
N GLN A 168 9.60 -9.68 16.82
CA GLN A 168 9.19 -8.70 17.84
C GLN A 168 9.14 -7.26 17.33
N GLU A 169 10.08 -6.90 16.46
CA GLU A 169 10.25 -5.54 15.96
C GLU A 169 10.51 -5.57 14.46
N PRO A 170 9.97 -4.61 13.69
CA PRO A 170 10.26 -4.50 12.27
C PRO A 170 11.72 -4.14 12.02
N GLU A 171 12.21 -4.51 10.85
CA GLU A 171 13.54 -4.07 10.44
C GLU A 171 13.56 -2.56 10.23
N PRO A 172 14.64 -1.88 10.69
CA PRO A 172 14.74 -0.45 10.51
C PRO A 172 14.90 -0.14 9.02
N ARG A 173 14.01 0.69 8.48
CA ARG A 173 14.13 1.21 7.12
C ARG A 173 15.20 2.29 7.06
N SER A 174 15.95 2.36 5.97
CA SER A 174 16.98 3.38 5.74
C SER A 174 16.43 4.79 5.42
N TYR A 175 15.11 4.94 5.28
CA TYR A 175 14.45 6.19 4.92
C TYR A 175 13.31 6.61 5.85
N ALA A 176 13.03 7.92 5.88
CA ALA A 176 11.96 8.54 6.65
C ALA A 176 10.75 8.87 5.77
N PHE A 177 9.54 8.74 6.31
CA PHE A 177 8.31 9.14 5.65
C PHE A 177 7.20 9.34 6.68
N VAL A 178 6.11 9.96 6.23
CA VAL A 178 4.91 10.17 7.04
C VAL A 178 3.74 9.52 6.36
N VAL A 179 2.93 8.80 7.13
CA VAL A 179 1.64 8.25 6.69
C VAL A 179 0.52 9.04 7.35
N LEU A 180 -0.42 9.51 6.53
CA LEU A 180 -1.72 9.98 6.98
C LEU A 180 -2.75 8.92 6.61
N ARG A 181 -3.30 8.24 7.61
CA ARG A 181 -4.33 7.22 7.47
C ARG A 181 -5.68 7.88 7.68
N GLU A 182 -6.54 7.79 6.68
CA GLU A 182 -7.91 8.30 6.70
C GLU A 182 -8.86 7.11 6.84
N GLU A 183 -9.62 7.10 7.93
CA GLU A 183 -10.80 6.26 8.05
C GLU A 183 -12.04 7.14 7.84
N SER A 184 -12.83 6.83 6.81
CA SER A 184 -14.04 7.58 6.47
C SER A 184 -15.25 6.67 6.48
N ARG A 185 -16.30 7.09 7.17
CA ARG A 185 -17.50 6.27 7.34
C ARG A 185 -18.32 6.19 6.06
N ILE A 186 -18.49 4.99 5.52
CA ILE A 186 -19.29 4.76 4.30
C ILE A 186 -20.73 4.39 4.67
N SER A 187 -20.93 3.62 5.74
CA SER A 187 -22.25 3.17 6.17
C SER A 187 -22.39 3.19 7.70
N ASN A 188 -23.54 2.74 8.21
CA ASN A 188 -23.74 2.67 9.67
C ASN A 188 -22.75 1.73 10.37
N SER A 189 -22.21 0.75 9.65
CA SER A 189 -21.32 -0.28 10.21
C SER A 189 -19.94 -0.34 9.54
N GLU A 190 -19.76 0.32 8.40
CA GLU A 190 -18.56 0.18 7.58
C GLU A 190 -17.79 1.50 7.46
N TRP A 191 -16.47 1.37 7.46
CA TRP A 191 -15.51 2.43 7.28
C TRP A 191 -14.62 2.07 6.09
N ALA A 192 -14.41 3.03 5.20
CA ALA A 192 -13.31 2.96 4.25
C ALA A 192 -12.03 3.32 4.99
N GLU A 193 -10.94 2.70 4.59
CA GLU A 193 -9.60 3.07 5.03
C GLU A 193 -8.74 3.39 3.81
N SER A 194 -7.94 4.44 3.94
CA SER A 194 -6.90 4.77 2.97
C SER A 194 -5.68 5.34 3.67
N GLY A 195 -4.50 5.16 3.08
CA GLY A 195 -3.29 5.76 3.62
C GLY A 195 -2.48 6.48 2.56
N HIS A 196 -2.01 7.65 2.95
CA HIS A 196 -1.29 8.59 2.09
C HIS A 196 0.13 8.79 2.59
N VAL A 197 1.11 8.68 1.69
CA VAL A 197 2.53 8.81 2.03
C VAL A 197 3.06 10.19 1.67
N PHE A 198 3.81 10.79 2.59
CA PHE A 198 4.40 12.10 2.42
C PHE A 198 5.87 12.12 2.81
N GLY A 199 6.65 12.93 2.09
CA GLY A 199 8.06 13.16 2.38
C GLY A 199 8.31 14.33 3.35
N THR A 200 7.30 15.15 3.63
CA THR A 200 7.45 16.31 4.52
C THR A 200 6.21 16.54 5.37
N PHE A 201 6.41 17.09 6.57
CA PHE A 201 5.28 17.40 7.44
C PHE A 201 4.40 18.53 6.88
N GLY A 202 4.96 19.46 6.10
CA GLY A 202 4.18 20.51 5.44
C GLY A 202 3.13 19.98 4.46
N GLN A 203 3.45 18.92 3.70
CA GLN A 203 2.52 18.27 2.79
C GLN A 203 1.38 17.58 3.54
N VAL A 204 1.70 16.90 4.64
CA VAL A 204 0.73 16.23 5.52
C VAL A 204 -0.28 17.23 6.07
N ARG A 205 0.19 18.39 6.56
CA ARG A 205 -0.70 19.43 7.10
C ARG A 205 -1.71 19.91 6.07
N ALA A 206 -1.20 20.22 4.87
CA ALA A 206 -2.04 20.67 3.76
C ALA A 206 -3.04 19.60 3.32
N ALA A 207 -2.64 18.32 3.30
CA ALA A 207 -3.51 17.21 2.92
C ALA A 207 -4.62 16.98 3.95
N ALA A 208 -4.28 16.88 5.24
CA ALA A 208 -5.24 16.68 6.31
C ALA A 208 -6.25 17.84 6.44
N ASP A 209 -5.79 19.09 6.37
CA ASP A 209 -6.69 20.25 6.34
C ASP A 209 -7.56 20.26 5.07
N GLY A 210 -7.04 19.76 3.94
CA GLY A 210 -7.80 19.61 2.69
C GLY A 210 -8.91 18.56 2.76
N MET A 211 -8.64 17.41 3.39
CA MET A 211 -9.63 16.35 3.64
C MET A 211 -10.80 16.86 4.49
N LEU A 212 -10.48 17.56 5.58
CA LEU A 212 -11.48 18.18 6.47
C LEU A 212 -12.19 19.39 5.83
N GLY A 213 -11.53 20.07 4.90
CA GLY A 213 -12.13 21.16 4.14
C GLY A 213 -13.28 20.73 3.23
N ASN A 214 -13.31 19.44 2.86
CA ASN A 214 -14.33 18.84 1.99
C ASN A 214 -15.46 18.14 2.77
N SER A 215 -15.55 18.33 4.08
CA SER A 215 -16.55 17.68 4.95
C SER A 215 -18.00 18.13 4.75
N GLY A 216 -18.28 18.98 3.74
CA GLY A 216 -19.64 19.39 3.38
C GLY A 216 -20.38 20.09 4.53
N ASP A 217 -21.60 19.63 4.81
CA ASP A 217 -22.50 20.20 5.83
C ASP A 217 -22.33 19.57 7.24
N LEU A 218 -21.28 18.77 7.45
CA LEU A 218 -21.03 18.15 8.77
C LEU A 218 -20.81 19.23 9.84
N THR A 219 -21.37 19.01 11.02
CA THR A 219 -21.01 19.81 12.20
C THR A 219 -19.69 19.31 12.80
N ARG A 220 -19.08 20.10 13.69
CA ARG A 220 -17.88 19.64 14.42
C ARG A 220 -18.16 18.35 15.20
N GLU A 221 -19.33 18.19 15.80
CA GLU A 221 -19.67 16.97 16.54
C GLU A 221 -19.81 15.76 15.60
N ASP A 222 -20.34 15.97 14.40
CA ASP A 222 -20.45 14.91 13.40
C ASP A 222 -19.06 14.39 12.96
N LEU A 223 -18.07 15.28 12.81
CA LEU A 223 -16.72 14.89 12.36
C LEU A 223 -16.15 13.69 13.13
N ASP A 224 -16.26 13.68 14.46
CA ASP A 224 -15.70 12.61 15.31
C ASP A 224 -16.30 11.21 14.98
N GLY A 225 -17.49 11.17 14.38
CA GLY A 225 -18.21 9.96 14.02
C GLY A 225 -18.19 9.61 12.52
N PHE A 226 -17.57 10.46 11.69
CA PHE A 226 -17.56 10.34 10.22
C PHE A 226 -16.16 10.22 9.63
N ILE A 227 -15.16 10.83 10.24
CA ILE A 227 -13.77 10.78 9.76
C ILE A 227 -12.82 10.64 10.94
N LYS A 228 -11.79 9.82 10.78
CA LYS A 228 -10.61 9.81 11.65
C LYS A 228 -9.38 9.98 10.78
N LEU A 229 -8.43 10.75 11.29
CA LEU A 229 -7.16 10.97 10.62
C LEU A 229 -6.04 10.57 11.58
N GLU A 230 -5.38 9.46 11.34
CA GLU A 230 -4.20 9.07 12.12
C GLU A 230 -2.92 9.46 11.38
N LEU A 231 -1.97 9.99 12.14
CA LEU A 231 -0.68 10.39 11.64
C LEU A 231 0.40 9.47 12.21
N THR A 232 1.19 8.86 11.34
CA THR A 232 2.34 8.05 11.73
C THR A 232 3.61 8.55 11.06
N VAL A 233 4.65 8.84 11.85
CA VAL A 233 5.95 9.29 11.35
C VAL A 233 7.01 8.22 11.55
N HIS A 234 7.51 7.71 10.44
CA HIS A 234 8.57 6.71 10.38
C HIS A 234 9.93 7.37 10.20
N ARG A 235 10.91 6.92 10.99
CA ARG A 235 12.28 7.45 11.00
C ARG A 235 13.27 6.30 11.07
N PRO A 236 14.40 6.38 10.34
CA PRO A 236 15.43 5.35 10.39
C PRO A 236 15.94 5.12 11.82
N GLY A 237 15.90 3.85 12.25
CA GLY A 237 16.42 3.40 13.55
C GLY A 237 15.75 4.03 14.77
N ARG A 238 14.51 4.53 14.66
CA ARG A 238 13.73 5.07 15.78
C ARG A 238 12.30 4.58 15.74
N ASP A 239 11.69 4.48 16.92
CA ASP A 239 10.26 4.18 17.03
C ASP A 239 9.42 5.20 16.26
N ALA A 240 8.36 4.67 15.64
CA ALA A 240 7.37 5.48 14.95
C ALA A 240 6.66 6.41 15.95
N ILE A 241 6.42 7.66 15.55
CA ILE A 241 5.55 8.55 16.31
C ILE A 241 4.14 8.38 15.76
N VAL A 242 3.20 8.02 16.61
CA VAL A 242 1.77 7.94 16.26
C VAL A 242 1.04 9.08 16.96
N VAL A 243 0.36 9.91 16.17
CA VAL A 243 -0.62 10.88 16.68
C VAL A 243 -2.00 10.34 16.34
N PRO A 244 -2.70 9.75 17.31
CA PRO A 244 -4.01 9.15 17.07
C PRO A 244 -5.04 10.26 16.87
N ASP A 245 -5.79 10.16 15.78
CA ASP A 245 -6.99 10.96 15.51
C ASP A 245 -6.79 12.49 15.61
N LEU A 246 -6.22 13.06 14.55
CA LEU A 246 -6.01 14.49 14.34
C LEU A 246 -7.32 15.30 14.38
N VAL A 247 -8.49 14.69 14.18
CA VAL A 247 -9.78 15.38 14.22
C VAL A 247 -10.05 15.97 15.62
N LYS A 248 -9.49 15.36 16.67
CA LYS A 248 -9.54 15.87 18.05
C LYS A 248 -8.83 17.22 18.23
N HIS A 249 -7.96 17.59 17.30
CA HIS A 249 -7.26 18.87 17.27
C HIS A 249 -8.01 19.93 16.44
N VAL A 250 -9.20 19.63 15.92
CA VAL A 250 -10.09 20.64 15.33
C VAL A 250 -10.85 21.37 16.45
N PRO A 251 -10.90 22.71 16.45
CA PRO A 251 -11.58 23.49 17.49
C PRO A 251 -13.04 23.06 17.69
N ARG A 252 -13.51 23.06 18.94
CA ARG A 252 -14.91 22.73 19.28
C ARG A 252 -15.91 23.75 18.70
N GLU A 253 -15.52 25.01 18.66
CA GLU A 253 -16.28 26.11 18.08
C GLU A 253 -15.49 26.70 16.90
N PRO A 254 -15.62 26.13 15.69
CA PRO A 254 -14.92 26.64 14.51
C PRO A 254 -15.47 28.02 14.11
N ASP A 255 -14.66 28.81 13.43
CA ASP A 255 -14.94 30.21 13.05
C ASP A 255 -15.95 30.37 11.89
N GLY A 256 -16.70 29.31 11.57
CA GLY A 256 -17.62 29.24 10.44
C GLY A 256 -16.94 28.98 9.09
N GLY A 257 -15.61 28.86 9.06
CA GLY A 257 -14.85 28.40 7.91
C GLY A 257 -14.74 26.86 7.82
N PRO A 258 -14.00 26.35 6.82
CA PRO A 258 -13.69 24.92 6.74
C PRO A 258 -12.96 24.46 7.99
N PHE A 259 -13.19 23.21 8.40
CA PHE A 259 -12.51 22.62 9.54
C PHE A 259 -10.99 22.60 9.31
N ARG A 260 -10.23 22.98 10.35
CA ARG A 260 -8.76 22.99 10.33
C ARG A 260 -8.21 22.45 11.62
N ILE A 261 -7.08 21.76 11.51
CA ILE A 261 -6.37 21.21 12.65
C ILE A 261 -5.53 22.31 13.33
N GLU A 262 -5.58 22.39 14.65
CA GLU A 262 -4.68 23.23 15.44
C GLU A 262 -3.29 22.57 15.55
N TRP A 263 -2.50 22.69 14.48
CA TRP A 263 -1.17 22.08 14.37
C TRP A 263 -0.16 22.54 15.44
N ALA A 264 -0.44 23.62 16.17
CA ALA A 264 0.40 24.05 17.29
C ALA A 264 0.43 23.03 18.43
N ASP A 265 -0.63 22.21 18.56
CA ASP A 265 -0.76 21.18 19.60
C ASP A 265 -0.23 19.81 19.16
N VAL A 266 0.04 19.66 17.85
CA VAL A 266 0.55 18.41 17.25
C VAL A 266 2.08 18.46 17.23
N ARG A 267 2.70 17.82 18.22
CA ARG A 267 4.17 17.82 18.38
C ARG A 267 4.82 16.66 17.62
N VAL A 268 5.36 16.97 16.46
CA VAL A 268 6.10 16.01 15.62
C VAL A 268 7.37 16.68 15.12
N ASP A 269 8.48 15.95 15.21
CA ASP A 269 9.75 16.40 14.65
C ASP A 269 9.67 16.40 13.12
N ASP A 270 10.37 17.34 12.48
CA ASP A 270 10.47 17.34 11.03
C ASP A 270 11.34 16.17 10.54
N ILE A 271 10.97 15.62 9.38
CA ILE A 271 11.78 14.60 8.71
C ILE A 271 12.62 15.29 7.63
N SER A 272 13.92 15.43 7.87
CA SER A 272 14.81 16.19 6.97
C SER A 272 15.92 15.37 6.32
N GLU A 273 16.19 14.17 6.82
CA GLU A 273 17.28 13.32 6.36
C GLU A 273 16.75 11.99 5.83
N SER A 274 17.32 11.53 4.70
CA SER A 274 16.97 10.27 4.04
C SER A 274 15.47 10.08 3.80
N VAL A 275 14.78 11.11 3.30
CA VAL A 275 13.33 11.03 3.03
C VAL A 275 13.06 10.04 1.89
N LEU A 276 11.97 9.29 2.01
CA LEU A 276 11.48 8.38 0.98
C LEU A 276 11.37 9.09 -0.38
N ALA A 277 11.88 8.43 -1.42
CA ALA A 277 11.84 8.96 -2.77
C ALA A 277 10.39 9.07 -3.29
N LEU A 278 10.11 10.14 -4.05
CA LEU A 278 8.79 10.40 -4.62
C LEU A 278 8.32 9.26 -5.53
N GLY A 279 7.03 8.95 -5.50
CA GLY A 279 6.43 7.92 -6.36
C GLY A 279 6.64 6.48 -5.87
N ARG A 280 7.03 6.31 -4.60
CA ARG A 280 7.24 5.03 -3.94
C ARG A 280 5.99 4.60 -3.15
N PRO A 281 5.36 3.45 -3.45
CA PRO A 281 4.34 2.88 -2.58
C PRO A 281 4.99 2.36 -1.30
N VAL A 282 4.25 2.37 -0.19
CA VAL A 282 4.74 1.92 1.10
C VAL A 282 3.78 0.91 1.69
N ARG A 283 4.30 -0.25 2.08
CA ARG A 283 3.56 -1.23 2.88
C ARG A 283 3.82 -1.04 4.37
N ILE A 284 2.78 -1.07 5.19
CA ILE A 284 2.86 -1.19 6.65
C ILE A 284 1.77 -2.15 7.10
N GLY A 285 2.16 -3.20 7.79
CA GLY A 285 1.27 -4.32 8.07
C GLY A 285 0.69 -4.87 6.77
N ASN A 286 -0.63 -5.03 6.70
CA ASN A 286 -1.33 -5.47 5.48
C ASN A 286 -1.72 -4.33 4.52
N LEU A 287 -1.50 -3.07 4.89
CA LEU A 287 -1.98 -1.93 4.11
C LEU A 287 -0.92 -1.38 3.16
N LEU A 288 -1.37 -1.08 1.93
CA LEU A 288 -0.59 -0.39 0.92
C LEU A 288 -0.94 1.10 0.91
N HIS A 289 0.08 1.94 1.04
CA HIS A 289 -0.04 3.40 1.08
C HIS A 289 0.62 4.04 -0.14
N PHE A 290 0.03 5.13 -0.64
CA PHE A 290 0.39 5.80 -1.90
C PHE A 290 0.59 7.31 -1.74
#